data_AF-A0A956I1X8-F1
#
_entry.id   AF-A0A956I1X8-F1
#
_cell.length_a   1.000
_cell.length_b   1.000
_cell.length_c   1.000
_cell.angle_alpha   90.00
_cell.angle_beta   90.00
_cell.angle_gamma   90.00
#
_symmetry.space_group_name_H-M   'P 1'
#
loop_
_entity.id
_entity.type
_entity.pdbx_description
1 polymer ?
#
loop_
_entity_poly.entity_id
_entity_poly.type
_entity_poly.pdbx_seq_one_letter_code
_entity_poly.pdbx_strand_id
1 'polypeptide(L)'
;RDDLLGTFGDPRDTGKPGNDLRAGKRTALVLAAQKTGAPIRELEAVLGVHDAPDAAIDAARATLERVGAKRAVEQRLDALLTEARAILASAPLAEPGRAMLGELADRLAYRSA
;
A
#
# COMPACT_ATOMS: atom_id res chain seq x y z
N ARG A 1 2.43 -2.35 2.51
CA ARG A 1 1.92 -3.53 1.78
C ARG A 1 0.41 -3.65 1.92
N ASP A 2 -0.12 -3.64 3.15
CA ASP A 2 -1.57 -3.80 3.39
C ASP A 2 -2.44 -2.79 2.66
N ASP A 3 -2.10 -1.50 2.69
CA ASP A 3 -2.85 -0.46 1.94
C ASP A 3 -2.91 -0.76 0.43
N LEU A 4 -1.83 -1.29 -0.15
CA LEU A 4 -1.79 -1.69 -1.56
C LEU A 4 -2.68 -2.90 -1.81
N LEU A 5 -2.67 -3.89 -0.93
CA LEU A 5 -3.51 -5.09 -1.06
C LEU A 5 -4.99 -4.78 -0.82
N GLY A 6 -5.35 -4.00 0.21
CA GLY A 6 -6.74 -3.64 0.48
C GLY A 6 -7.34 -2.70 -0.58
N THR A 7 -6.50 -1.93 -1.26
CA THR A 7 -6.95 -1.03 -2.33
C THR A 7 -6.89 -1.69 -3.71
N PHE A 8 -5.83 -2.42 -4.07
CA PHE A 8 -5.60 -2.96 -5.42
C PHE A 8 -5.60 -4.49 -5.50
N GLY A 9 -5.68 -5.20 -4.38
CA GLY A 9 -5.70 -6.67 -4.36
C GLY A 9 -6.97 -7.25 -4.99
N ASP A 10 -6.88 -8.54 -5.32
CA ASP A 10 -8.02 -9.29 -5.86
C ASP A 10 -9.16 -9.32 -4.84
N PRO A 11 -10.40 -8.96 -5.23
CA PRO A 11 -11.56 -9.11 -4.37
C PRO A 11 -11.74 -10.52 -3.80
N ARG A 12 -11.29 -11.56 -4.51
CA ARG A 12 -11.36 -12.95 -4.07
C ARG A 12 -10.52 -13.21 -2.81
N ASP A 13 -9.40 -12.48 -2.66
CA ASP A 13 -8.48 -12.65 -1.53
C ASP A 13 -8.73 -11.63 -0.41
N THR A 14 -9.38 -10.51 -0.73
CA THR A 14 -9.62 -9.37 0.19
C THR A 14 -11.10 -9.18 0.55
N GLY A 15 -11.99 -10.01 0.00
CA GLY A 15 -13.44 -9.97 0.19
C GLY A 15 -14.15 -9.04 -0.80
N LYS A 16 -13.97 -7.72 -0.66
CA LYS A 16 -14.61 -6.70 -1.51
C LYS A 16 -13.59 -5.73 -2.11
N PRO A 17 -13.75 -5.29 -3.37
CA PRO A 17 -12.86 -4.30 -3.97
C PRO A 17 -12.88 -2.99 -3.18
N GLY A 18 -11.69 -2.47 -2.86
CA GLY A 18 -11.51 -1.14 -2.27
C GLY A 18 -12.16 -0.95 -0.90
N ASN A 19 -12.20 -2.00 -0.08
CA ASN A 19 -12.77 -1.95 1.28
C ASN A 19 -12.19 -0.80 2.10
N ASP A 20 -10.89 -0.52 1.96
CA ASP A 20 -10.23 0.55 2.70
C ASP A 20 -10.70 1.96 2.30
N LEU A 21 -11.06 2.16 1.03
CA LEU A 21 -11.60 3.43 0.54
C LEU A 21 -12.99 3.67 1.11
N ARG A 22 -13.86 2.65 1.05
CA ARG A 22 -15.21 2.69 1.63
C ARG A 22 -15.19 2.93 3.14
N ALA A 23 -14.22 2.34 3.84
CA ALA A 23 -14.01 2.55 5.27
C ALA A 23 -13.45 3.94 5.62
N GLY A 24 -13.09 4.76 4.62
CA GLY A 24 -12.58 6.11 4.82
C GLY A 24 -11.20 6.15 5.44
N LYS A 25 -10.42 5.07 5.33
CA LYS A 25 -9.08 5.01 5.89
C LYS A 25 -8.18 6.00 5.17
N ARG A 26 -7.51 6.88 5.92
CA ARG A 26 -6.44 7.75 5.40
C ARG A 26 -5.14 6.97 5.23
N THR A 27 -5.18 5.98 4.34
CA THR A 27 -4.07 5.07 4.03
C THR A 27 -2.88 5.82 3.42
N ALA A 28 -1.71 5.16 3.36
CA ALA A 28 -0.52 5.72 2.71
C ALA A 28 -0.79 6.13 1.25
N LEU A 29 -1.72 5.45 0.56
CA LEU A 29 -2.15 5.78 -0.80
C LEU A 29 -2.90 7.12 -0.88
N VAL A 30 -3.84 7.35 0.04
CA VAL A 30 -4.59 8.62 0.10
C VAL A 30 -3.64 9.78 0.40
N LEU A 31 -2.74 9.59 1.36
CA LEU A 31 -1.74 10.60 1.71
C LEU A 31 -0.76 10.84 0.55
N ALA A 32 -0.34 9.80 -0.16
CA ALA A 32 0.53 9.92 -1.32
C ALA A 32 -0.17 10.69 -2.45
N ALA A 33 -1.45 10.41 -2.71
CA ALA A 33 -2.25 11.11 -3.70
C ALA A 33 -2.40 12.61 -3.38
N GLN A 34 -2.69 12.95 -2.12
CA GLN A 34 -2.80 14.35 -1.67
C GLN A 34 -1.50 15.13 -1.85
N LYS A 35 -0.35 14.50 -1.60
CA LYS A 35 0.98 15.12 -1.76
C LYS A 35 1.33 15.48 -3.20
N THR A 36 0.65 14.89 -4.19
CA THR A 36 0.87 15.22 -5.61
C THR A 36 0.35 16.62 -5.97
N GLY A 37 -0.61 17.15 -5.20
CA GLY A 37 -1.32 18.39 -5.54
C GLY A 37 -2.25 18.26 -6.75
N ALA A 38 -2.37 17.09 -7.37
CA ALA A 38 -3.26 16.85 -8.49
C ALA A 38 -4.72 16.71 -8.03
N PRO A 39 -5.71 17.00 -8.90
CA PRO A 39 -7.11 16.72 -8.61
C PRO A 39 -7.36 15.22 -8.41
N ILE A 40 -8.03 14.89 -7.31
CA ILE A 40 -8.35 13.52 -6.86
C ILE A 40 -9.84 13.37 -6.51
N ARG A 41 -10.73 14.02 -7.27
CA ARG A 41 -12.17 14.12 -6.96
C ARG A 41 -12.84 12.75 -6.88
N GLU A 42 -12.45 11.83 -7.76
CA GLU A 42 -12.95 10.47 -7.81
C GLU A 42 -12.59 9.70 -6.53
N LEU A 43 -11.41 9.96 -5.97
CA LEU A 43 -10.99 9.41 -4.69
C LEU A 43 -11.81 10.04 -3.54
N GLU A 44 -11.93 11.36 -3.50
CA GLU A 44 -12.71 12.07 -2.47
C GLU A 44 -14.18 11.64 -2.45
N ALA A 45 -14.76 11.33 -3.61
CA ALA A 45 -16.15 10.91 -3.75
C ALA A 45 -16.48 9.54 -3.13
N VAL A 46 -15.46 8.69 -2.90
CA VAL A 46 -15.67 7.34 -2.34
C VAL A 46 -15.12 7.17 -0.93
N LEU A 47 -14.30 8.11 -0.45
CA LEU A 47 -13.68 8.01 0.88
C LEU A 47 -14.72 8.09 1.99
N GLY A 48 -14.87 7.00 2.73
CA GLY A 48 -15.83 6.89 3.84
C GLY A 48 -17.28 6.67 3.39
N VAL A 49 -17.51 6.48 2.09
CA VAL A 49 -18.83 6.19 1.52
C VAL A 49 -19.01 4.68 1.47
N HIS A 50 -19.64 4.13 2.50
CA HIS A 50 -19.77 2.69 2.70
C HIS A 50 -20.45 1.99 1.50
N ASP A 51 -21.45 2.62 0.90
CA ASP A 51 -22.29 2.12 -0.19
C ASP A 51 -21.87 2.63 -1.58
N ALA A 52 -20.65 3.18 -1.73
CA ALA A 52 -20.14 3.61 -3.03
C ALA A 52 -20.31 2.50 -4.10
N PRO A 53 -20.65 2.77 -5.36
CA PRO A 53 -20.72 1.71 -6.36
C PRO A 53 -19.30 1.22 -6.72
N ASP A 54 -19.15 -0.05 -7.11
CA ASP A 54 -17.83 -0.61 -7.48
C ASP A 54 -17.18 0.17 -8.64
N ALA A 55 -17.98 0.67 -9.58
CA ALA A 55 -17.49 1.54 -10.65
C ALA A 55 -16.84 2.84 -10.13
N ALA A 56 -17.33 3.41 -9.02
CA ALA A 56 -16.70 4.58 -8.40
C ALA A 56 -15.41 4.21 -7.68
N ILE A 57 -15.35 3.02 -7.06
CA ILE A 57 -14.11 2.48 -6.48
C ILE A 57 -13.04 2.28 -7.56
N ASP A 58 -13.42 1.76 -8.72
CA ASP A 58 -12.49 1.57 -9.83
C ASP A 58 -12.01 2.91 -10.41
N ALA A 59 -12.88 3.92 -10.49
CA ALA A 59 -12.47 5.28 -10.86
C ALA A 59 -11.49 5.90 -9.85
N ALA A 60 -11.70 5.67 -8.55
CA ALA A 60 -10.78 6.11 -7.50
C ALA A 60 -9.43 5.39 -7.59
N ARG A 61 -9.41 4.07 -7.86
CA ARG A 61 -8.19 3.28 -8.11
C ARG A 61 -7.42 3.80 -9.31
N ALA A 62 -8.09 4.01 -10.44
CA ALA A 62 -7.48 4.58 -11.64
C ALA A 62 -6.90 5.98 -11.36
N THR A 63 -7.56 6.77 -10.52
CA THR A 63 -7.06 8.07 -10.08
C THR A 63 -5.77 7.94 -9.25
N LEU A 64 -5.71 7.01 -8.29
CA LEU A 64 -4.51 6.72 -7.49
C LEU A 64 -3.32 6.30 -8.36
N GLU A 65 -3.56 5.54 -9.43
CA GLU A 65 -2.53 5.19 -10.40
C GLU A 65 -2.10 6.38 -11.26
N ARG A 66 -3.07 7.12 -11.82
CA ARG A 66 -2.85 8.27 -12.69
C ARG A 66 -2.02 9.36 -12.01
N VAL A 67 -2.27 9.66 -10.74
CA VAL A 67 -1.51 10.67 -9.99
C VAL A 67 -0.17 10.12 -9.45
N GLY A 68 0.12 8.84 -9.65
CA GLY A 68 1.36 8.21 -9.23
C GLY A 68 1.41 7.81 -7.75
N ALA A 69 0.28 7.83 -7.04
CA ALA A 69 0.21 7.48 -5.62
C ALA A 69 0.60 6.01 -5.37
N LYS A 70 0.09 5.09 -6.22
CA LYS A 70 0.44 3.66 -6.16
C LYS A 70 1.95 3.45 -6.26
N ARG A 71 2.56 4.00 -7.32
CA ARG A 71 4.01 3.95 -7.55
C ARG A 71 4.80 4.55 -6.40
N ALA A 72 4.38 5.69 -5.86
CA ALA A 72 5.08 6.33 -4.74
C ALA A 72 5.08 5.47 -3.48
N VAL A 73 3.98 4.77 -3.19
CA VAL A 73 3.90 3.85 -2.04
C VAL A 73 4.73 2.59 -2.27
N GLU A 74 4.74 2.03 -3.48
CA GLU A 74 5.59 0.90 -3.86
C GLU A 74 7.08 1.25 -3.72
N GLN A 75 7.50 2.39 -4.26
CA GLN A 75 8.89 2.87 -4.15
C GLN A 75 9.31 3.11 -2.69
N ARG A 76 8.41 3.64 -1.86
CA ARG A 76 8.67 3.81 -0.42
C ARG A 76 8.85 2.48 0.28
N LEU A 77 8.06 1.47 -0.07
CA LEU A 77 8.20 0.12 0.47
C LEU A 77 9.57 -0.47 0.10
N ASP A 78 9.97 -0.39 -1.16
CA ASP A 78 11.27 -0.90 -1.63
C ASP A 78 12.45 -0.17 -0.98
N ALA A 79 12.34 1.16 -0.80
CA ALA A 79 13.35 1.95 -0.11
C ALA A 79 13.51 1.52 1.36
N LEU A 80 12.40 1.35 2.09
CA LEU A 80 12.43 0.88 3.48
C LEU A 80 13.00 -0.53 3.60
N LEU A 81 12.69 -1.43 2.67
CA LEU A 81 13.26 -2.77 2.68
C LEU A 81 14.76 -2.76 2.40
N THR A 82 15.20 -1.94 1.45
CA THR A 82 16.62 -1.77 1.13
C THR A 82 17.39 -1.23 2.32
N GLU A 83 16.85 -0.22 3.00
CA GLU A 83 17.42 0.34 4.22
C GLU A 83 17.50 -0.70 5.34
N ALA A 84 16.41 -1.43 5.59
CA ALA A 84 16.38 -2.49 6.60
C ALA A 84 17.44 -3.57 6.35
N ARG A 85 17.59 -4.02 5.10
CA ARG A 85 18.62 -5.00 4.70
C ARG A 85 20.04 -4.47 4.93
N ALA A 86 20.29 -3.20 4.60
CA ALA A 86 21.59 -2.58 4.83
C ALA A 86 21.92 -2.52 6.33
N ILE A 87 20.96 -2.11 7.17
CA ILE A 87 21.12 -2.07 8.63
C ILE A 87 21.38 -3.47 9.19
N LEU A 88 20.62 -4.48 8.76
CA LEU A 88 20.80 -5.86 9.19
C LEU A 88 22.16 -6.42 8.77
N ALA A 89 22.69 -6.04 7.60
CA ALA A 89 24.01 -6.47 7.16
C ALA A 89 25.14 -5.90 8.03
N SER A 90 25.00 -4.68 8.56
CA SER A 90 26.00 -4.07 9.43
C SER A 90 25.79 -4.31 10.93
N ALA A 91 24.65 -4.85 11.34
CA ALA A 91 24.32 -5.02 12.75
C ALA A 91 25.24 -6.05 13.45
N PRO A 92 25.61 -5.87 14.73
CA PRO A 92 26.38 -6.84 15.50
C PRO A 92 25.50 -8.00 15.99
N LEU A 93 24.86 -8.71 15.07
CA LEU A 93 23.98 -9.85 15.33
C LEU A 93 24.69 -11.16 15.01
N ALA A 94 24.55 -12.15 15.89
CA ALA A 94 25.03 -13.51 15.62
C ALA A 94 24.11 -14.24 14.65
N GLU A 95 24.67 -15.20 13.90
CA GLU A 95 23.87 -16.16 13.15
C GLU A 95 23.25 -17.22 14.07
N PRO A 96 22.07 -17.78 13.73
CA PRO A 96 21.27 -17.50 12.52
C PRO A 96 20.34 -16.27 12.64
N GLY A 97 20.42 -15.51 13.75
CA GLY A 97 19.47 -14.45 14.07
C GLY A 97 19.40 -13.34 13.02
N ARG A 98 20.55 -12.98 12.42
CA ARG A 98 20.60 -12.02 11.31
C ARG A 98 19.85 -12.54 10.09
N ALA A 99 20.11 -13.78 9.67
CA ALA A 99 19.41 -14.41 8.54
C ALA A 99 17.89 -14.46 8.78
N MET A 100 17.46 -14.88 9.97
CA MET A 100 16.03 -14.95 10.33
C MET A 100 15.33 -13.59 10.26
N LEU A 101 15.98 -12.52 10.72
CA LEU A 101 15.44 -11.16 10.63
C LEU A 101 15.37 -10.66 9.18
N GLY A 102 16.35 -11.02 8.35
CA GLY A 102 16.33 -10.74 6.92
C GLY A 102 15.14 -11.42 6.22
N GLU A 103 14.92 -12.71 6.47
CA GLU A 103 13.78 -13.44 5.94
C GLU A 103 12.44 -12.85 6.40
N LEU A 104 12.35 -12.45 7.68
CA LEU A 104 11.14 -11.81 8.21
C LEU A 104 10.85 -10.48 7.51
N ALA A 105 11.86 -9.64 7.28
CA ALA A 105 11.70 -8.38 6.58
C ALA A 105 11.16 -8.58 5.15
N ASP A 106 11.69 -9.58 4.44
CA ASP A 106 11.25 -9.92 3.09
C ASP A 106 9.80 -10.42 3.07
N ARG A 107 9.43 -11.27 4.03
CA ARG A 107 8.06 -11.77 4.17
C ARG A 107 7.06 -10.65 4.46
N LEU A 108 7.42 -9.68 5.29
CA LEU A 108 6.58 -8.52 5.60
C LEU A 108 6.40 -7.60 4.38
N ALA A 109 7.45 -7.42 3.58
CA ALA A 109 7.41 -6.54 2.41
C ALA A 109 6.65 -7.16 1.22
N TYR A 110 6.87 -8.45 0.95
CA TYR A 110 6.38 -9.12 -0.26
C TYR A 110 5.26 -10.14 -0.04
N ARG A 111 4.53 -10.08 1.08
CA ARG A 111 3.40 -11.00 1.32
C ARG A 111 2.53 -11.15 0.07
N SER A 112 2.34 -12.38 -0.37
CA SER A 112 1.26 -12.76 -1.29
C SER A 112 -0.03 -12.77 -0.49
N ALA A 113 -1.15 -12.39 -1.13
CA ALA A 113 -2.46 -12.56 -0.52
C ALA A 113 -2.78 -14.05 -0.34
#